data_AF-A0A933ZZG1-F1
#
_entry.id   AF-A0A933ZZG1-F1
#
_cell.length_a   1.000
_cell.length_b   1.000
_cell.length_c   1.000
_cell.angle_alpha   90.00
_cell.angle_beta   90.00
_cell.angle_gamma   90.00
#
_symmetry.space_group_name_H-M   'P 1'
#
loop_
_entity.id
_entity.type
_entity.pdbx_description
1 polymer ?
#
loop_
_entity_poly.entity_id
_entity_poly.type
_entity_poly.pdbx_seq_one_letter_code
_entity_poly.pdbx_strand_id
1 'polypeptide(L)' 'MWAPPSRRRQAGGADGELALHSPICTHLGCHVRWNDAERSWDCPCHGSRFEAASGEII' A
#
# COMPACT_ATOMS: atom_id res chain seq x y z
N MET A 1 15.61 -18.54 0.34
CA MET A 1 15.60 -17.12 0.77
C MET A 1 14.16 -16.70 1.06
N TRP A 2 13.67 -16.91 2.27
CA TRP A 2 12.33 -16.50 2.69
C TRP A 2 12.46 -15.17 3.43
N ALA A 3 11.98 -14.07 2.85
CA ALA A 3 11.89 -12.80 3.55
C ALA A 3 10.75 -12.90 4.58
N PRO A 4 10.92 -12.38 5.82
CA PRO A 4 9.85 -12.41 6.82
C PRO A 4 8.59 -11.71 6.28
N PRO A 5 7.37 -12.18 6.62
CA PRO A 5 6.11 -11.68 6.05
C PRO A 5 5.90 -10.17 6.26
N SER A 6 6.61 -9.56 7.20
CA SER A 6 6.57 -8.13 7.50
C SER A 6 7.32 -7.23 6.51
N ARG A 7 8.03 -7.78 5.51
CA ARG A 7 8.78 -6.99 4.50
C ARG A 7 8.33 -7.25 3.06
N ARG A 8 7.06 -7.60 2.82
CA ARG A 8 6.51 -7.62 1.46
C ARG A 8 6.18 -6.18 1.03
N ARG A 9 6.89 -5.65 0.02
CA ARG A 9 6.50 -4.39 -0.64
C ARG A 9 5.19 -4.59 -1.40
N GLN A 10 4.34 -3.58 -1.41
CA GLN A 10 3.07 -3.62 -2.15
C GLN A 10 3.26 -2.98 -3.51
N ALA A 11 2.78 -3.67 -4.55
CA ALA A 11 2.92 -3.23 -5.93
C ALA A 11 1.64 -2.49 -6.36
N GLY A 12 1.76 -1.26 -6.82
CA GLY A 12 0.68 -0.51 -7.44
C GLY A 12 1.20 0.30 -8.62
N GLY A 13 0.36 0.54 -9.63
CA GLY A 13 0.76 1.32 -10.79
C GLY A 13 -0.33 1.35 -11.85
N ALA A 14 -0.35 2.44 -12.61
CA ALA A 14 -1.15 2.58 -13.80
C ALA A 14 -0.32 2.21 -15.03
N ASP A 15 -0.98 1.70 -16.07
CA ASP A 15 -0.40 1.60 -17.42
C ASP A 15 0.85 0.71 -17.58
N GLY A 16 0.98 -0.32 -16.73
CA GLY A 16 2.04 -1.33 -16.83
C GLY A 16 3.33 -0.98 -16.09
N GLU A 17 3.40 0.17 -15.42
CA GLU A 17 4.49 0.49 -14.50
C GLU A 17 4.22 -0.15 -13.13
N LEU A 18 5.26 -0.69 -12.48
CA LEU A 18 5.18 -1.30 -11.16
C LEU A 18 5.86 -0.39 -10.14
N ALA A 19 5.08 0.33 -9.33
CA ALA A 19 5.61 1.05 -8.17
C ALA A 19 5.58 0.16 -6.92
N LEU A 20 6.71 0.11 -6.20
CA LEU A 20 6.87 -0.71 -4.99
C LEU A 20 6.90 0.15 -3.73
N HIS A 21 5.79 0.15 -3.00
CA HIS A 21 5.60 0.96 -1.79
C HIS A 21 5.81 0.16 -0.51
N SER A 22 6.06 0.89 0.58
CA SER A 22 6.03 0.30 1.94
C SER A 22 4.60 -0.17 2.25
N PRO A 23 4.40 -1.37 2.81
CA PRO A 23 3.09 -1.78 3.31
C PRO A 23 2.67 -1.06 4.60
N ILE A 24 3.53 -0.20 5.16
CA ILE A 24 3.39 0.39 6.47
C ILE A 24 2.78 1.80 6.33
N CYS A 25 1.60 1.97 6.90
CA CYS A 25 0.90 3.25 6.99
C CYS A 25 1.77 4.28 7.74
N THR A 26 1.91 5.47 7.15
CA THR A 26 2.72 6.58 7.69
C THR A 26 2.16 7.20 8.98
N HIS A 27 0.92 6.88 9.36
CA HIS A 27 0.33 7.37 10.61
C HIS A 27 0.97 6.73 11.84
N LEU A 28 0.69 5.44 12.11
CA LEU A 28 1.15 4.71 13.30
C LEU A 28 1.63 3.29 12.98
N GLY A 29 1.97 3.02 11.72
CA GLY A 29 2.65 1.78 11.34
C GLY A 29 1.78 0.56 11.08
N CYS A 30 0.45 0.73 10.93
CA CYS A 30 -0.43 -0.37 10.52
C CYS A 30 -0.11 -0.87 9.11
N HIS A 31 -0.34 -2.15 8.84
CA HIS A 31 -0.27 -2.69 7.48
C HIS A 31 -1.49 -2.25 6.66
N VAL A 32 -1.27 -1.59 5.52
CA VAL A 32 -2.33 -1.19 4.58
C VAL A 32 -2.74 -2.37 3.69
N ARG A 33 -3.99 -2.38 3.20
CA ARG A 33 -4.58 -3.45 2.38
C ARG A 33 -5.06 -2.93 1.04
N TRP A 34 -5.01 -3.76 0.00
CA TRP A 34 -5.56 -3.39 -1.31
C TRP A 34 -7.07 -3.26 -1.24
N ASN A 35 -7.60 -2.16 -1.77
CA ASN A 35 -9.00 -1.96 -2.05
C ASN A 35 -9.20 -1.97 -3.57
N ASP A 36 -9.83 -3.03 -4.07
CA ASP A 36 -10.03 -3.23 -5.51
C ASP A 36 -11.06 -2.27 -6.11
N ALA A 37 -12.13 -1.97 -5.36
CA ALA A 37 -13.19 -1.09 -5.82
C ALA A 37 -12.66 0.32 -6.11
N GLU A 38 -11.71 0.76 -5.29
CA GLU A 38 -11.19 2.11 -5.34
C GLU A 38 -9.76 2.22 -5.89
N ARG A 39 -9.13 1.07 -6.14
CA ARG A 39 -7.74 0.96 -6.58
C ARG A 39 -6.77 1.73 -5.66
N SER A 40 -6.96 1.58 -4.35
CA SER A 40 -6.18 2.27 -3.31
C SER A 40 -5.62 1.30 -2.27
N TRP A 41 -4.61 1.76 -1.54
CA TRP A 41 -4.13 1.08 -0.34
C TRP A 41 -4.79 1.70 0.89
N ASP A 42 -5.58 0.91 1.61
CA ASP A 42 -6.40 1.39 2.72
C ASP A 42 -5.85 0.89 4.06
N CYS A 43 -5.67 1.81 5.00
CA CYS A 43 -5.28 1.51 6.36
C CYS A 43 -6.52 1.11 7.18
N PRO A 44 -6.64 -0.15 7.64
CA PRO A 44 -7.83 -0.63 8.35
C PRO A 44 -7.96 -0.05 9.76
N CYS A 45 -6.94 0.64 10.27
CA CYS A 45 -6.94 1.18 11.64
C CYS A 45 -7.77 2.46 11.76
N HIS A 46 -7.58 3.41 10.84
CA HIS A 46 -8.19 4.75 10.93
C HIS A 46 -8.64 5.29 9.55
N GLY A 47 -8.58 4.47 8.49
CA GLY A 47 -9.11 4.84 7.18
C GLY A 47 -8.21 5.73 6.33
N SER A 48 -6.93 5.93 6.66
CA SER A 48 -5.99 6.58 5.72
C SER A 48 -5.92 5.78 4.43
N ARG A 49 -5.99 6.45 3.29
CA ARG A 49 -5.94 5.83 1.96
C ARG A 49 -4.74 6.37 1.21
N PHE A 50 -4.13 5.52 0.40
CA PHE A 50 -2.97 5.88 -0.40
C PHE A 50 -3.20 5.50 -1.86
N GLU A 51 -2.84 6.40 -2.76
CA GLU A 51 -2.90 6.17 -4.19
C GLU A 51 -1.90 5.06 -4.60
N ALA A 52 -2.31 4.18 -5.51
CA ALA A 52 -1.59 2.96 -5.81
C ALA A 52 -0.22 3.20 -6.47
N ALA A 53 -0.11 4.16 -7.38
CA ALA A 53 1.09 4.43 -8.17
C ALA A 53 2.11 5.32 -7.43
N SER A 54 1.66 6.39 -6.80
CA SER A 54 2.50 7.38 -6.10
C SER A 54 2.75 7.03 -4.64
N GLY A 55 1.82 6.32 -3.98
CA GLY A 55 1.84 6.12 -2.53
C GLY A 55 1.50 7.38 -1.72
N GLU A 56 1.02 8.44 -2.36
CA GLU A 56 0.53 9.66 -1.70
C GLU A 56 -0.82 9.43 -1.02
N ILE A 57 -1.11 10.18 0.04
CA ILE A 57 -2.39 10.11 0.77
C ILE A 57 -3.50 10.72 -0.08
N ILE A 58 -4.67 10.06 -0.12
CA ILE A 58 -5.90 10.51 -0.81
C ILE A 58 -7.12 10.47 0.10
#